data_AF-A0AAJ2SB14-F1
#
_entry.id   AF-A0AAJ2SB14-F1
#
_cell.length_a   1.000
_cell.length_b   1.000
_cell.length_c   1.000
_cell.angle_alpha   90.00
_cell.angle_beta   90.00
_cell.angle_gamma   90.00
#
_symmetry.space_group_name_H-M   'P 1'
#
loop_
_entity.id
_entity.type
_entity.pdbx_description
1 polymer ?
#
loop_
_entity_poly.entity_id
_entity_poly.type
_entity_poly.pdbx_seq_one_letter_code
_entity_poly.pdbx_strand_id
1 'polypeptide(L)'
;MKNFFSNFFGRNHNPESIVSFDVLNSIYTYLYEEVNQFEFKMKGIHDTVAVNLYSFPTAFDYEEARNEMEKSGFKNAYEVLNELYKKINIGPLSADQIEQGLEYDYIHIQFYSAPTPEMKQYVKHVLHNFIIFFCCTNSLETNDFRVLYSNSYFLNYTRALLETEPITVNEPKNDIQKIGFKELERVLQGMSQYLEIELPEGIVLSSQENLLPEIIEVTQETFQEFIRLVSRGNIEEKLLKKLSKKLLKNSTKEYYEMVEGHFDFFESIDCWNSDWKFDPEDAEYFISEMIGKALNFEYPEETYSHDLFPYIQSALGKYDLELMTYDTHGDNYLFFVANKKDVNRILELSELTKIEVNQL
;
A
#
# COMPACT_ATOMS: atom_id res chain seq x y z
N MET A 1 -10.24 41.16 12.62
CA MET A 1 -10.73 40.79 13.97
C MET A 1 -10.98 39.29 14.15
N LYS A 2 -11.13 38.46 13.11
CA LYS A 2 -11.21 36.99 13.26
C LYS A 2 -9.89 36.33 13.74
N ASN A 3 -8.74 36.87 13.38
CA ASN A 3 -7.42 36.30 13.74
C ASN A 3 -6.87 36.74 15.11
N PHE A 4 -7.65 37.50 15.90
CA PHE A 4 -7.17 38.02 17.19
C PHE A 4 -7.62 37.15 18.38
N PHE A 5 -8.66 36.34 18.21
CA PHE A 5 -9.19 35.44 19.26
C PHE A 5 -8.74 33.99 19.11
N SER A 6 -8.23 33.56 17.95
CA SER A 6 -7.66 32.20 17.80
C SER A 6 -6.41 32.00 18.65
N ASN A 7 -5.65 33.08 18.92
CA ASN A 7 -4.48 33.06 19.79
C ASN A 7 -4.81 33.05 21.29
N PHE A 8 -6.09 33.23 21.68
CA PHE A 8 -6.47 33.27 23.10
C PHE A 8 -6.74 31.89 23.71
N PHE A 9 -6.84 30.83 22.89
CA PHE A 9 -7.14 29.47 23.36
C PHE A 9 -6.09 28.40 22.99
N GLY A 10 -4.91 28.79 22.46
CA GLY A 10 -3.72 27.93 22.37
C GLY A 10 -3.84 26.66 21.50
N ARG A 11 -5.01 26.39 20.92
CA ARG A 11 -5.29 25.21 20.12
C ARG A 11 -4.79 25.44 18.69
N ASN A 12 -4.16 24.44 18.10
CA ASN A 12 -3.84 24.44 16.67
C ASN A 12 -5.14 24.17 15.87
N HIS A 13 -5.97 25.21 15.88
CA HIS A 13 -7.32 25.21 15.37
C HIS A 13 -7.33 26.10 14.13
N ASN A 14 -6.96 25.49 13.00
CA ASN A 14 -7.42 25.97 11.72
C ASN A 14 -8.74 25.23 11.43
N PRO A 15 -9.91 25.84 11.70
CA PRO A 15 -11.21 25.17 11.60
C PRO A 15 -11.53 24.70 10.17
N GLU A 16 -10.86 25.26 9.17
CA GLU A 16 -11.05 24.91 7.77
C GLU A 16 -10.10 23.78 7.31
N SER A 17 -9.07 23.45 8.10
CA SER A 17 -8.07 22.44 7.74
C SER A 17 -8.44 21.06 8.29
N ILE A 18 -8.34 20.05 7.43
CA ILE A 18 -8.43 18.65 7.86
C ILE A 18 -7.20 18.20 8.66
N VAL A 19 -6.03 18.81 8.43
CA VAL A 19 -4.86 18.68 9.30
C VAL A 19 -5.07 19.60 10.50
N SER A 20 -5.86 19.12 11.46
CA SER A 20 -6.22 19.86 12.68
C SER A 20 -6.19 18.94 13.90
N PHE A 21 -6.10 19.55 15.08
CA PHE A 21 -6.06 18.81 16.33
C PHE A 21 -7.30 17.94 16.52
N ASP A 22 -8.50 18.44 16.22
CA ASP A 22 -9.75 17.70 16.41
C ASP A 22 -9.80 16.40 15.58
N VAL A 23 -9.38 16.45 14.31
CA VAL A 23 -9.34 15.28 13.43
C VAL A 23 -8.28 14.28 13.90
N LEU A 24 -7.05 14.76 14.16
CA LEU A 24 -5.95 13.91 14.60
C LEU A 24 -6.22 13.28 15.97
N ASN A 25 -6.84 14.03 16.89
CA ASN A 25 -7.22 13.51 18.20
C ASN A 25 -8.31 12.44 18.07
N SER A 26 -9.27 12.59 17.15
CA SER A 26 -10.29 11.56 16.90
C SER A 26 -9.67 10.27 16.35
N ILE A 27 -8.70 10.39 15.44
CA ILE A 27 -7.92 9.25 14.94
C ILE A 27 -7.09 8.61 16.07
N TYR A 28 -6.43 9.43 16.89
CA TYR A 28 -5.68 8.95 18.07
C TYR A 28 -6.58 8.17 19.04
N THR A 29 -7.75 8.71 19.39
CA THR A 29 -8.71 8.04 20.28
C THR A 29 -9.11 6.69 19.72
N TYR A 30 -9.45 6.60 18.43
CA TYR A 30 -9.76 5.32 17.79
C TYR A 30 -8.56 4.35 17.88
N LEU A 31 -7.35 4.83 17.58
CA LEU A 31 -6.16 3.99 17.64
C LEU A 31 -5.85 3.48 19.06
N TYR A 32 -6.13 4.30 20.06
CA TYR A 32 -5.87 3.99 21.46
C TYR A 32 -6.92 3.04 22.05
N GLU A 33 -8.19 3.23 21.70
CA GLU A 33 -9.32 2.50 22.31
C GLU A 33 -9.68 1.21 21.56
N GLU A 34 -9.54 1.17 20.23
CA GLU A 34 -10.03 0.06 19.39
C GLU A 34 -8.89 -0.79 18.82
N VAL A 35 -7.95 -0.18 18.09
CA VAL A 35 -6.83 -0.91 17.46
C VAL A 35 -5.61 -0.02 17.29
N ASN A 36 -4.44 -0.50 17.74
CA ASN A 36 -3.21 0.30 17.69
C ASN A 36 -2.57 0.42 16.29
N GLN A 37 -3.08 -0.30 15.29
CA GLN A 37 -2.60 -0.23 13.91
C GLN A 37 -3.70 -0.62 12.92
N PHE A 38 -3.73 0.01 11.75
CA PHE A 38 -4.58 -0.42 10.64
C PHE A 38 -3.97 -0.04 9.29
N GLU A 39 -4.41 -0.77 8.26
CA GLU A 39 -4.07 -0.50 6.87
C GLU A 39 -5.34 -0.43 6.04
N PHE A 40 -5.38 0.48 5.07
CA PHE A 40 -6.51 0.58 4.14
C PHE A 40 -6.05 1.04 2.76
N LYS A 41 -6.82 0.67 1.74
CA LYS A 41 -6.63 1.17 0.37
C LYS A 41 -7.48 2.42 0.15
N MET A 42 -6.98 3.37 -0.63
CA MET A 42 -7.74 4.54 -1.03
C MET A 42 -7.44 4.97 -2.47
N LYS A 43 -8.42 5.57 -3.12
CA LYS A 43 -8.32 6.04 -4.51
C LYS A 43 -7.23 7.11 -4.63
N GLY A 44 -6.27 6.87 -5.52
CA GLY A 44 -5.20 7.82 -5.85
C GLY A 44 -3.96 7.75 -4.95
N ILE A 45 -3.92 6.84 -3.98
CA ILE A 45 -2.70 6.42 -3.28
C ILE A 45 -2.26 5.08 -3.86
N HIS A 46 -0.95 4.89 -4.02
CA HIS A 46 -0.42 3.61 -4.44
C HIS A 46 -0.36 2.65 -3.26
N ASP A 47 -0.80 1.42 -3.49
CA ASP A 47 -0.86 0.34 -2.51
C ASP A 47 -1.77 0.62 -1.30
N THR A 48 -1.27 0.53 -0.08
CA THR A 48 -2.00 0.78 1.17
C THR A 48 -1.47 2.03 1.88
N VAL A 49 -2.35 2.66 2.65
CA VAL A 49 -1.98 3.58 3.72
C VAL A 49 -1.83 2.76 4.98
N ALA A 50 -0.67 2.84 5.64
CA ALA A 50 -0.41 2.21 6.92
C ALA A 50 -0.40 3.26 8.04
N VAL A 51 -1.10 2.96 9.14
CA VAL A 51 -1.26 3.85 10.29
C VAL A 51 -0.97 3.08 11.55
N ASN A 52 -0.02 3.56 12.34
CA ASN A 52 0.42 2.91 13.58
C ASN A 52 0.42 3.90 14.74
N LEU A 53 -0.01 3.45 15.91
CA LEU A 53 0.16 4.12 17.19
C LEU A 53 1.34 3.48 17.92
N TYR A 54 2.35 4.28 18.21
CA TYR A 54 3.54 3.87 18.94
C TYR A 54 3.66 4.68 20.22
N SER A 55 4.27 4.07 21.24
CA SER A 55 4.48 4.69 22.55
C SER A 55 5.95 4.58 22.96
N PHE A 56 6.57 5.69 23.32
CA PHE A 56 7.85 5.64 24.05
C PHE A 56 7.57 5.36 25.53
N PRO A 57 8.32 4.49 26.21
CA PRO A 57 9.46 3.73 25.72
C PRO A 57 9.09 2.38 25.10
N THR A 58 7.84 1.93 25.26
CA THR A 58 7.39 0.55 25.03
C THR A 58 7.63 0.05 23.60
N ALA A 59 7.43 0.90 22.59
CA ALA A 59 7.73 0.61 21.18
C ALA A 59 9.22 0.38 20.89
N PHE A 60 10.12 0.67 21.84
CA PHE A 60 11.56 0.50 21.72
C PHE A 60 12.11 -0.54 22.71
N ASP A 61 11.26 -1.20 23.48
CA ASP A 61 11.67 -2.20 24.48
C ASP A 61 11.77 -3.61 23.89
N TYR A 62 12.55 -3.75 22.82
CA TYR A 62 12.93 -5.02 22.24
C TYR A 62 14.41 -5.02 21.85
N GLU A 63 15.01 -6.21 21.70
CA GLU A 63 16.46 -6.37 21.54
C GLU A 63 17.03 -5.54 20.38
N GLU A 64 16.40 -5.58 19.22
CA GLU A 64 16.86 -4.86 18.05
C GLU A 64 16.78 -3.34 18.26
N ALA A 65 15.64 -2.78 18.70
CA ALA A 65 15.55 -1.34 19.01
C ALA A 65 16.58 -0.89 20.06
N ARG A 66 16.81 -1.68 21.12
CA ARG A 66 17.85 -1.37 22.12
C ARG A 66 19.25 -1.32 21.49
N ASN A 67 19.57 -2.28 20.62
CA ASN A 67 20.83 -2.28 19.86
C ASN A 67 20.95 -1.06 18.92
N GLU A 68 19.86 -0.63 18.28
CA GLU A 68 19.85 0.57 17.44
C GLU A 68 20.10 1.86 18.22
N MET A 69 19.44 1.99 19.38
CA MET A 69 19.60 3.12 20.30
C MET A 69 21.04 3.21 20.80
N GLU A 70 21.61 2.10 21.27
CA GLU A 70 22.99 2.05 21.76
C GLU A 70 24.00 2.42 20.67
N LYS A 71 23.82 1.90 19.44
CA LYS A 71 24.65 2.27 18.28
C LYS A 71 24.53 3.75 17.91
N SER A 72 23.39 4.35 18.18
CA SER A 72 23.12 5.78 17.96
C SER A 72 23.56 6.66 19.14
N GLY A 73 24.12 6.07 20.20
CA GLY A 73 24.68 6.77 21.35
C GLY A 73 23.68 7.09 22.47
N PHE A 74 22.48 6.48 22.44
CA PHE A 74 21.43 6.68 23.44
C PHE A 74 21.36 5.51 24.41
N LYS A 75 21.10 5.81 25.69
CA LYS A 75 21.02 4.80 26.76
C LYS A 75 19.62 4.23 26.95
N ASN A 76 18.60 4.97 26.54
CA ASN A 76 17.20 4.58 26.67
C ASN A 76 16.33 5.38 25.68
N ALA A 77 15.09 4.92 25.51
CA ALA A 77 14.15 5.50 24.56
C ALA A 77 13.74 6.95 24.90
N TYR A 78 13.80 7.37 26.17
CA TYR A 78 13.51 8.75 26.57
C TYR A 78 14.59 9.73 26.10
N GLU A 79 15.85 9.31 26.02
CA GLU A 79 16.90 10.15 25.44
C GLU A 79 16.67 10.38 23.93
N VAL A 80 16.21 9.35 23.23
CA VAL A 80 15.77 9.47 21.82
C VAL A 80 14.59 10.43 21.71
N LEU A 81 13.56 10.24 22.54
CA LEU A 81 12.37 11.10 22.56
C LEU A 81 12.72 12.56 22.82
N ASN A 82 13.63 12.85 23.75
CA ASN A 82 14.08 14.21 24.04
C ASN A 82 14.78 14.88 22.85
N GLU A 83 15.58 14.14 22.07
CA GLU A 83 16.17 14.70 20.84
C GLU A 83 15.10 14.94 19.75
N LEU A 84 14.07 14.09 19.66
CA LEU A 84 12.92 14.34 18.78
C LEU A 84 12.14 15.58 19.23
N TYR A 85 11.78 15.68 20.51
CA TYR A 85 11.07 16.81 21.11
C TYR A 85 11.78 18.13 20.89
N LYS A 86 13.11 18.15 21.04
CA LYS A 86 13.94 19.32 20.75
C LYS A 86 13.79 19.80 19.29
N LYS A 87 13.68 18.90 18.31
CA LYS A 87 13.49 19.27 16.89
C LYS A 87 12.15 19.96 16.63
N ILE A 88 11.12 19.56 17.37
CA ILE A 88 9.74 20.04 17.22
C ILE A 88 9.31 21.02 18.32
N ASN A 89 10.28 21.52 19.09
CA ASN A 89 10.07 22.51 20.16
C ASN A 89 9.05 22.07 21.22
N ILE A 90 9.12 20.81 21.64
CA ILE A 90 8.46 20.27 22.83
C ILE A 90 9.49 20.26 23.97
N GLY A 91 9.06 20.61 25.19
CA GLY A 91 9.95 20.61 26.35
C GLY A 91 10.48 19.20 26.68
N PRO A 92 11.71 19.07 27.19
CA PRO A 92 12.26 17.77 27.54
C PRO A 92 11.52 17.15 28.73
N LEU A 93 11.57 15.83 28.82
CA LEU A 93 11.04 15.09 29.96
C LEU A 93 11.86 15.36 31.22
N SER A 94 11.18 15.55 32.35
CA SER A 94 11.81 15.63 33.66
C SER A 94 12.28 14.26 34.15
N ALA A 95 13.22 14.25 35.10
CA ALA A 95 13.71 13.01 35.72
C ALA A 95 12.58 12.21 36.37
N ASP A 96 11.65 12.89 37.06
CA ASP A 96 10.50 12.28 37.71
C ASP A 96 9.58 11.57 36.69
N GLN A 97 9.36 12.17 35.52
CA GLN A 97 8.57 11.55 34.44
C GLN A 97 9.23 10.30 33.88
N ILE A 98 10.56 10.31 33.74
CA ILE A 98 11.34 9.17 33.27
C ILE A 98 11.34 8.04 34.32
N GLU A 99 11.51 8.38 35.60
CA GLU A 99 11.50 7.42 36.70
C GLU A 99 10.14 6.74 36.87
N GLN A 100 9.05 7.49 36.67
CA GLN A 100 7.68 6.95 36.68
C GLN A 100 7.37 6.05 35.50
N GLY A 101 8.23 6.01 34.48
CA GLY A 101 8.01 5.17 33.31
C GLY A 101 6.83 5.63 32.44
N LEU A 102 6.55 6.94 32.38
CA LEU A 102 5.39 7.46 31.65
C LEU A 102 5.49 7.18 30.15
N GLU A 103 4.36 6.86 29.54
CA GLU A 103 4.27 6.59 28.11
C GLU A 103 3.95 7.87 27.31
N TYR A 104 4.57 7.99 26.13
CA TYR A 104 4.39 9.12 25.22
C TYR A 104 4.10 8.63 23.82
N ASP A 105 2.85 8.86 23.40
CA ASP A 105 2.34 8.35 22.14
C ASP A 105 2.66 9.25 20.95
N TYR A 106 2.76 8.62 19.78
CA TYR A 106 2.76 9.30 18.49
C TYR A 106 2.11 8.42 17.42
N ILE A 107 1.55 9.07 16.41
CA ILE A 107 1.00 8.38 15.24
C ILE A 107 2.06 8.40 14.14
N HIS A 108 2.29 7.25 13.51
CA HIS A 108 3.10 7.14 12.29
C HIS A 108 2.20 6.75 11.11
N ILE A 109 2.07 7.65 10.14
CA ILE A 109 1.33 7.45 8.90
C ILE A 109 2.31 7.26 7.75
N GLN A 110 2.11 6.19 6.97
CA GLN A 110 2.93 5.84 5.82
C GLN A 110 2.07 5.62 4.57
N PHE A 111 2.47 6.20 3.45
CA PHE A 111 1.79 5.99 2.16
C PHE A 111 2.70 6.32 0.99
N TYR A 112 2.35 5.81 -0.20
CA TYR A 112 3.05 6.10 -1.44
C TYR A 112 2.28 7.06 -2.34
N SER A 113 2.96 8.09 -2.82
CA SER A 113 2.41 9.06 -3.77
C SER A 113 3.15 9.07 -5.11
N ALA A 114 2.63 9.85 -6.05
CA ALA A 114 3.29 10.09 -7.31
C ALA A 114 4.58 10.94 -7.12
N PRO A 115 5.71 10.56 -7.75
CA PRO A 115 6.95 11.33 -7.71
C PRO A 115 6.83 12.68 -8.43
N THR A 116 7.75 13.59 -8.08
CA THR A 116 7.99 14.80 -8.87
C THR A 116 8.39 14.45 -10.32
N PRO A 117 8.21 15.35 -11.30
CA PRO A 117 8.64 15.10 -12.68
C PRO A 117 10.10 14.67 -12.82
N GLU A 118 10.98 15.18 -11.97
CA GLU A 118 12.40 14.83 -11.93
C GLU A 118 12.62 13.41 -11.38
N MET A 119 11.94 13.06 -10.29
CA MET A 119 12.06 11.74 -9.65
C MET A 119 11.45 10.61 -10.49
N LYS A 120 10.49 10.91 -11.38
CA LYS A 120 9.87 9.94 -12.30
C LYS A 120 10.87 9.16 -13.16
N GLN A 121 12.08 9.70 -13.37
CA GLN A 121 13.13 9.04 -14.13
C GLN A 121 13.76 7.86 -13.37
N TYR A 122 13.64 7.83 -12.04
CA TYR A 122 14.34 6.87 -11.18
C TYR A 122 13.40 6.01 -10.35
N VAL A 123 12.23 6.54 -9.98
CA VAL A 123 11.24 5.84 -9.13
C VAL A 123 9.84 6.02 -9.67
N LYS A 124 9.00 4.98 -9.50
CA LYS A 124 7.58 5.02 -9.88
C LYS A 124 6.71 5.69 -8.82
N HIS A 125 7.09 5.58 -7.55
CA HIS A 125 6.35 6.05 -6.38
C HIS A 125 7.32 6.61 -5.32
N VAL A 126 6.83 7.50 -4.46
CA VAL A 126 7.61 8.06 -3.34
C VAL A 126 6.91 7.75 -2.03
N LEU A 127 7.65 7.17 -1.09
CA LEU A 127 7.19 6.94 0.27
C LEU A 127 7.11 8.28 1.02
N HIS A 128 6.05 8.47 1.78
CA HIS A 128 5.90 9.54 2.75
C HIS A 128 5.70 8.96 4.13
N ASN A 129 6.47 9.46 5.10
CA ASN A 129 6.34 9.16 6.51
C ASN A 129 5.96 10.44 7.25
N PHE A 130 4.85 10.42 7.96
CA PHE A 130 4.43 11.49 8.86
C PHE A 130 4.37 10.94 10.28
N ILE A 131 5.10 11.58 11.18
CA ILE A 131 5.21 11.21 12.59
C ILE A 131 4.63 12.36 13.41
N ILE A 132 3.52 12.10 14.10
CA ILE A 132 2.67 13.11 14.72
C ILE A 132 2.73 12.96 16.23
N PHE A 133 3.29 13.95 16.91
CA PHE A 133 3.36 14.02 18.37
C PHE A 133 2.30 14.99 18.89
N PHE A 134 1.54 14.57 19.89
CA PHE A 134 0.59 15.44 20.58
C PHE A 134 1.29 16.20 21.71
N CYS A 135 0.92 17.48 21.91
CA CYS A 135 1.55 18.33 22.91
C CYS A 135 0.61 19.42 23.44
N CYS A 136 1.08 20.13 24.47
CA CYS A 136 0.38 21.26 25.07
C CYS A 136 1.00 22.57 24.58
N THR A 137 0.17 23.47 24.04
CA THR A 137 0.55 24.85 23.74
C THR A 137 -0.31 25.80 24.56
N ASN A 138 0.33 26.54 25.47
CA ASN A 138 -0.33 27.48 26.38
C ASN A 138 -1.50 26.87 27.17
N SER A 139 -1.40 25.57 27.51
CA SER A 139 -2.44 24.77 28.15
C SER A 139 -1.81 23.75 29.11
N LEU A 140 -2.59 23.26 30.08
CA LEU A 140 -2.25 22.11 30.92
C LEU A 140 -2.68 20.79 30.28
N GLU A 141 -3.66 20.84 29.37
CA GLU A 141 -4.17 19.70 28.62
C GLU A 141 -3.64 19.72 27.19
N THR A 142 -3.46 18.52 26.63
CA THR A 142 -3.07 18.31 25.24
C THR A 142 -4.07 18.98 24.30
N ASN A 143 -3.58 19.92 23.51
CA ASN A 143 -4.43 20.77 22.64
C ASN A 143 -3.75 21.11 21.31
N ASP A 144 -2.58 20.54 21.04
CA ASP A 144 -1.76 20.82 19.88
C ASP A 144 -1.02 19.56 19.43
N PHE A 145 -0.40 19.62 18.26
CA PHE A 145 0.43 18.57 17.71
C PHE A 145 1.62 19.15 16.94
N ARG A 146 2.65 18.32 16.75
CA ARG A 146 3.83 18.62 15.95
C ARG A 146 4.10 17.46 15.01
N VAL A 147 4.62 17.79 13.82
CA VAL A 147 4.81 16.81 12.75
C VAL A 147 6.28 16.76 12.34
N LEU A 148 6.81 15.54 12.32
CA LEU A 148 8.07 15.19 11.68
C LEU A 148 7.77 14.47 10.35
N TYR A 149 8.62 14.69 9.36
CA TYR A 149 8.45 14.16 8.01
C TYR A 149 9.73 13.52 7.48
N SER A 150 9.58 12.44 6.71
CA SER A 150 10.64 11.82 5.92
C SER A 150 10.06 11.16 4.66
N ASN A 151 10.83 11.14 3.58
CA ASN A 151 10.51 10.38 2.36
C ASN A 151 11.42 9.18 2.12
N SER A 152 12.11 8.72 3.18
CA SER A 152 13.03 7.59 3.14
C SER A 152 12.41 6.33 3.74
N TYR A 153 12.91 5.16 3.33
CA TYR A 153 12.55 3.89 3.95
C TYR A 153 13.28 3.71 5.30
N PHE A 154 12.59 3.20 6.31
CA PHE A 154 13.12 3.06 7.68
C PHE A 154 13.77 1.68 7.85
N LEU A 155 15.02 1.52 7.41
CA LEU A 155 15.79 0.29 7.65
C LEU A 155 16.21 0.13 9.12
N ASN A 156 16.48 1.25 9.78
CA ASN A 156 16.77 1.34 11.20
C ASN A 156 15.82 2.36 11.79
N TYR A 157 14.90 1.94 12.62
CA TYR A 157 13.75 2.75 13.01
C TYR A 157 14.19 3.94 13.87
N THR A 158 15.08 3.70 14.84
CA THR A 158 15.60 4.75 15.74
C THR A 158 16.32 5.84 14.95
N ARG A 159 17.25 5.45 14.08
CA ARG A 159 18.03 6.37 13.26
C ARG A 159 17.13 7.12 12.27
N ALA A 160 16.21 6.41 11.63
CA ALA A 160 15.31 7.03 10.66
C ALA A 160 14.42 8.09 11.30
N LEU A 161 13.87 7.85 12.51
CA LEU A 161 13.19 8.87 13.30
C LEU A 161 14.11 10.06 13.60
N LEU A 162 15.35 9.82 14.00
CA LEU A 162 16.35 10.85 14.24
C LEU A 162 16.82 11.58 12.96
N GLU A 163 16.53 11.08 11.77
CA GLU A 163 16.80 11.75 10.49
C GLU A 163 15.59 12.50 9.94
N THR A 164 14.40 12.32 10.52
CA THR A 164 13.20 13.09 10.15
C THR A 164 13.38 14.59 10.36
N GLU A 165 12.69 15.38 9.53
CA GLU A 165 12.69 16.83 9.62
C GLU A 165 11.38 17.37 10.21
N PRO A 166 11.44 18.42 11.05
CA PRO A 166 10.24 19.13 11.46
C PRO A 166 9.62 19.84 10.25
N ILE A 167 8.31 19.80 10.19
CA ILE A 167 7.55 20.47 9.14
C ILE A 167 6.40 21.28 9.71
N THR A 168 6.17 22.42 9.06
CA THR A 168 5.05 23.30 9.34
C THR A 168 4.04 23.12 8.23
N VAL A 169 2.79 22.80 8.59
CA VAL A 169 1.71 22.41 7.66
C VAL A 169 1.51 23.41 6.50
N ASN A 170 1.84 24.69 6.72
CA ASN A 170 1.66 25.76 5.74
C ASN A 170 2.97 26.22 5.05
N GLU A 171 4.11 25.60 5.36
CA GLU A 171 5.43 26.04 4.86
C GLU A 171 6.32 24.86 4.41
N PRO A 172 5.92 24.10 3.38
CA PRO A 172 6.74 23.01 2.84
C PRO A 172 8.02 23.55 2.19
N LYS A 173 9.17 22.93 2.48
CA LYS A 173 10.50 23.43 2.06
C LYS A 173 10.86 23.05 0.62
N ASN A 174 10.30 21.97 0.08
CA ASN A 174 10.60 21.44 -1.25
C ASN A 174 9.34 20.85 -1.91
N ASP A 175 9.44 20.52 -3.20
CA ASP A 175 8.27 20.06 -3.96
C ASP A 175 7.77 18.68 -3.53
N ILE A 176 8.65 17.79 -3.04
CA ILE A 176 8.21 16.50 -2.54
C ILE A 176 7.43 16.63 -1.22
N GLN A 177 7.82 17.57 -0.34
CA GLN A 177 7.06 17.91 0.85
C GLN A 177 5.70 18.51 0.48
N LYS A 178 5.61 19.39 -0.53
CA LYS A 178 4.34 19.93 -1.02
C LYS A 178 3.38 18.82 -1.47
N ILE A 179 3.89 17.86 -2.25
CA ILE A 179 3.10 16.69 -2.67
C ILE A 179 2.68 15.87 -1.45
N GLY A 180 3.62 15.53 -0.58
CA GLY A 180 3.35 14.76 0.62
C GLY A 180 2.28 15.39 1.51
N PHE A 181 2.30 16.71 1.71
CA PHE A 181 1.28 17.42 2.49
C PHE A 181 -0.09 17.39 1.85
N LYS A 182 -0.16 17.69 0.54
CA LYS A 182 -1.42 17.64 -0.19
C LYS A 182 -2.04 16.24 -0.14
N GLU A 183 -1.23 15.20 -0.27
CA GLU A 183 -1.71 13.82 -0.15
C GLU A 183 -2.01 13.44 1.29
N LEU A 184 -1.31 13.97 2.31
CA LEU A 184 -1.65 13.77 3.72
C LEU A 184 -3.06 14.28 4.03
N GLU A 185 -3.45 15.45 3.53
CA GLU A 185 -4.82 15.96 3.72
C GLU A 185 -5.87 14.99 3.16
N ARG A 186 -5.61 14.45 1.96
CA ARG A 186 -6.47 13.42 1.35
C ARG A 186 -6.45 12.11 2.15
N VAL A 187 -5.30 11.71 2.68
CA VAL A 187 -5.16 10.52 3.52
C VAL A 187 -5.95 10.67 4.81
N LEU A 188 -5.88 11.82 5.50
CA LEU A 188 -6.68 12.07 6.70
C LEU A 188 -8.19 12.06 6.39
N GLN A 189 -8.60 12.56 5.21
CA GLN A 189 -9.97 12.42 4.75
C GLN A 189 -10.36 10.95 4.54
N GLY A 190 -9.50 10.17 3.87
CA GLY A 190 -9.70 8.74 3.65
C GLY A 190 -9.77 7.95 4.94
N MET A 191 -8.91 8.25 5.92
CA MET A 191 -8.92 7.67 7.25
C MET A 191 -10.24 8.00 7.97
N SER A 192 -10.70 9.25 7.89
CA SER A 192 -11.97 9.65 8.52
C SER A 192 -13.16 8.91 7.90
N GLN A 193 -13.14 8.68 6.58
CA GLN A 193 -14.15 7.86 5.90
C GLN A 193 -14.05 6.38 6.30
N TYR A 194 -12.84 5.83 6.37
CA TYR A 194 -12.57 4.43 6.73
C TYR A 194 -13.02 4.09 8.15
N LEU A 195 -12.75 5.01 9.08
CA LEU A 195 -13.04 4.89 10.51
C LEU A 195 -14.43 5.40 10.89
N GLU A 196 -15.21 5.89 9.92
CA GLU A 196 -16.52 6.50 10.15
C GLU A 196 -16.49 7.68 11.16
N ILE A 197 -15.40 8.46 11.17
CA ILE A 197 -15.21 9.63 12.04
C ILE A 197 -16.04 10.82 11.51
N GLU A 198 -16.90 11.37 12.37
CA GLU A 198 -17.60 12.63 12.08
C GLU A 198 -16.62 13.82 12.08
N LEU A 199 -16.47 14.47 10.93
CA LEU A 199 -15.60 15.63 10.78
C LEU A 199 -16.27 16.90 11.35
N PRO A 200 -15.53 17.77 12.06
CA PRO A 200 -16.02 19.06 12.52
C PRO A 200 -16.66 19.93 11.41
N GLU A 201 -17.71 20.67 11.77
CA GLU A 201 -18.37 21.60 10.85
C GLU A 201 -17.37 22.68 10.35
N GLY A 202 -17.29 22.85 9.03
CA GLY A 202 -16.47 23.90 8.40
C GLY A 202 -15.12 23.43 7.85
N ILE A 203 -14.74 22.17 8.05
CA ILE A 203 -13.56 21.59 7.40
C ILE A 203 -13.74 21.59 5.88
N VAL A 204 -12.73 22.09 5.16
CA VAL A 204 -12.65 22.03 3.71
C VAL A 204 -12.03 20.70 3.32
N LEU A 205 -12.83 19.84 2.70
CA LEU A 205 -12.35 18.54 2.21
C LEU A 205 -11.46 18.70 0.98
N SER A 206 -10.35 17.95 0.95
CA SER A 206 -9.44 17.91 -0.19
C SER A 206 -10.08 17.26 -1.42
N SER A 207 -11.08 16.41 -1.23
CA SER A 207 -11.91 15.82 -2.30
C SER A 207 -13.38 15.82 -1.93
N GLN A 208 -14.26 16.00 -2.92
CA GLN A 208 -15.71 15.82 -2.75
C GLN A 208 -16.15 14.38 -3.04
N GLU A 209 -15.23 13.53 -3.51
CA GLU A 209 -15.50 12.12 -3.82
C GLU A 209 -15.28 11.22 -2.61
N ASN A 210 -15.94 10.06 -2.59
CA ASN A 210 -15.58 8.97 -1.67
C ASN A 210 -14.19 8.43 -2.06
N LEU A 211 -13.24 8.53 -1.14
CA LEU A 211 -11.85 8.13 -1.33
C LEU A 211 -11.64 6.64 -1.04
N LEU A 212 -12.58 5.99 -0.36
CA LEU A 212 -12.53 4.54 -0.22
C LEU A 212 -12.83 3.88 -1.57
N PRO A 213 -12.11 2.80 -1.92
CA PRO A 213 -12.49 1.98 -3.05
C PRO A 213 -13.92 1.49 -2.83
N GLU A 214 -14.68 1.38 -3.91
CA GLU A 214 -15.97 0.69 -3.83
C GLU A 214 -15.66 -0.74 -3.37
N ILE A 215 -16.32 -1.18 -2.30
CA ILE A 215 -16.27 -2.58 -1.90
C ILE A 215 -17.01 -3.35 -2.98
N ILE A 216 -16.27 -3.83 -3.98
CA ILE A 216 -16.79 -4.78 -4.95
C ILE A 216 -16.85 -6.11 -4.21
N GLU A 217 -18.05 -6.48 -3.76
CA GLU A 217 -18.30 -7.81 -3.21
C GLU A 217 -17.89 -8.85 -4.26
N VAL A 218 -16.88 -9.66 -3.94
CA VAL A 218 -16.41 -10.71 -4.83
C VAL A 218 -17.44 -11.83 -4.80
N THR A 219 -18.27 -11.89 -5.85
CA THR A 219 -19.32 -12.90 -5.97
C THR A 219 -18.87 -14.06 -6.87
N GLN A 220 -19.72 -15.09 -6.97
CA GLN A 220 -19.51 -16.18 -7.92
C GLN A 220 -19.43 -15.67 -9.37
N GLU A 221 -20.18 -14.62 -9.70
CA GLU A 221 -20.19 -13.98 -11.03
C GLU A 221 -18.83 -13.34 -11.34
N THR A 222 -18.14 -12.78 -10.34
CA THR A 222 -16.79 -12.22 -10.49
C THR A 222 -15.81 -13.31 -10.95
N PHE A 223 -15.85 -14.48 -10.30
CA PHE A 223 -15.04 -15.63 -10.72
C PHE A 223 -15.48 -16.20 -12.07
N GLN A 224 -16.78 -16.22 -12.38
CA GLN A 224 -17.25 -16.67 -13.70
C GLN A 224 -16.74 -15.76 -14.82
N GLU A 225 -16.74 -14.45 -14.61
CA GLU A 225 -16.16 -13.50 -15.56
C GLU A 225 -14.67 -13.78 -15.75
N PHE A 226 -13.91 -13.86 -14.65
CA PHE A 226 -12.47 -14.14 -14.70
C PHE A 226 -12.17 -15.42 -15.48
N ILE A 227 -12.81 -16.54 -15.13
CA ILE A 227 -12.63 -17.84 -15.79
C ILE A 227 -12.94 -17.75 -17.29
N ARG A 228 -14.03 -17.06 -17.67
CA ARG A 228 -14.39 -16.88 -19.08
C ARG A 228 -13.32 -16.11 -19.84
N LEU A 229 -12.74 -15.07 -19.25
CA LEU A 229 -11.70 -14.27 -19.91
C LEU A 229 -10.39 -15.05 -20.07
N VAL A 230 -9.92 -15.73 -19.02
CA VAL A 230 -8.65 -16.49 -19.08
C VAL A 230 -8.76 -17.75 -19.96
N SER A 231 -9.96 -18.32 -20.10
CA SER A 231 -10.24 -19.42 -21.06
C SER A 231 -10.60 -18.91 -22.47
N ARG A 232 -10.58 -17.60 -22.72
CA ARG A 232 -11.08 -16.95 -23.97
C ARG A 232 -12.50 -17.39 -24.36
N GLY A 233 -13.33 -17.73 -23.38
CA GLY A 233 -14.68 -18.24 -23.56
C GLY A 233 -14.76 -19.73 -23.89
N ASN A 234 -13.63 -20.44 -24.00
CA ASN A 234 -13.56 -21.88 -24.26
C ASN A 234 -13.74 -22.69 -22.97
N ILE A 235 -14.91 -22.54 -22.34
CA ILE A 235 -15.26 -23.32 -21.15
C ILE A 235 -16.72 -23.72 -21.13
N GLU A 236 -16.98 -24.99 -20.83
CA GLU A 236 -18.34 -25.48 -20.67
C GLU A 236 -19.03 -24.85 -19.45
N GLU A 237 -20.29 -24.42 -19.62
CA GLU A 237 -21.07 -23.73 -18.58
C GLU A 237 -21.16 -24.53 -17.25
N LYS A 238 -21.19 -25.87 -17.33
CA LYS A 238 -21.21 -26.74 -16.14
C LYS A 238 -19.86 -26.69 -15.40
N LEU A 239 -18.76 -26.71 -16.13
CA LEU A 239 -17.41 -26.62 -15.57
C LEU A 239 -17.16 -25.22 -15.00
N LEU A 240 -17.57 -24.17 -15.71
CA LEU A 240 -17.53 -22.78 -15.25
C LEU A 240 -18.21 -22.59 -13.89
N LYS A 241 -19.44 -23.09 -13.73
CA LYS A 241 -20.17 -23.01 -12.45
C LYS A 241 -19.48 -23.78 -11.32
N LYS A 242 -18.89 -24.93 -11.64
CA LYS A 242 -18.15 -25.75 -10.68
C LYS A 242 -16.88 -25.04 -10.21
N LEU A 243 -16.08 -24.53 -11.14
CA LEU A 243 -14.81 -23.85 -10.84
C LEU A 243 -15.03 -22.52 -10.12
N SER A 244 -15.96 -21.68 -10.58
CA SER A 244 -16.29 -20.41 -9.91
C SER A 244 -16.72 -20.62 -8.45
N LYS A 245 -17.54 -21.64 -8.19
CA LYS A 245 -17.94 -21.99 -6.82
C LYS A 245 -16.79 -22.52 -5.98
N LYS A 246 -15.86 -23.29 -6.58
CA LYS A 246 -14.66 -23.80 -5.89
C LYS A 246 -13.73 -22.64 -5.51
N LEU A 247 -13.45 -21.73 -6.46
CA LEU A 247 -12.58 -20.58 -6.25
C LEU A 247 -13.16 -19.60 -5.22
N LEU A 248 -14.45 -19.27 -5.29
CA LEU A 248 -15.11 -18.44 -4.28
C LEU A 248 -15.07 -19.06 -2.88
N LYS A 249 -15.20 -20.39 -2.77
CA LYS A 249 -15.06 -21.07 -1.48
C LYS A 249 -13.61 -21.04 -0.98
N ASN A 250 -12.65 -21.06 -1.89
CA ASN A 250 -11.23 -21.07 -1.56
C ASN A 250 -10.68 -19.68 -1.22
N SER A 251 -11.27 -18.61 -1.73
CA SER A 251 -10.84 -17.23 -1.45
C SER A 251 -11.01 -16.81 0.02
N THR A 252 -11.72 -17.58 0.83
CA THR A 252 -11.88 -17.36 2.27
C THR A 252 -11.01 -18.31 3.13
N LYS A 253 -10.14 -19.11 2.51
CA LYS A 253 -9.29 -20.07 3.21
C LYS A 253 -7.92 -19.49 3.51
N GLU A 254 -7.12 -20.24 4.27
CA GLU A 254 -5.70 -19.94 4.47
C GLU A 254 -4.95 -19.95 3.14
N TYR A 255 -3.88 -19.15 3.08
CA TYR A 255 -3.12 -18.86 1.87
C TYR A 255 -2.70 -20.11 1.08
N TYR A 256 -2.19 -21.13 1.77
CA TYR A 256 -1.74 -22.36 1.11
C TYR A 256 -2.87 -23.10 0.38
N GLU A 257 -4.03 -23.25 1.03
CA GLU A 257 -5.19 -23.91 0.43
C GLU A 257 -5.79 -23.07 -0.71
N MET A 258 -5.64 -21.75 -0.65
CA MET A 258 -6.04 -20.83 -1.71
C MET A 258 -5.15 -21.04 -2.95
N VAL A 259 -3.83 -21.02 -2.79
CA VAL A 259 -2.84 -21.21 -3.88
C VAL A 259 -2.97 -22.59 -4.54
N GLU A 260 -3.08 -23.66 -3.76
CA GLU A 260 -3.35 -25.01 -4.29
C GLU A 260 -4.64 -25.03 -5.13
N GLY A 261 -5.68 -24.34 -4.64
CA GLY A 261 -6.94 -24.18 -5.35
C GLY A 261 -6.84 -23.42 -6.67
N HIS A 262 -5.95 -22.43 -6.77
CA HIS A 262 -5.69 -21.68 -7.99
C HIS A 262 -4.93 -22.52 -9.01
N PHE A 263 -3.90 -23.24 -8.55
CA PHE A 263 -3.11 -24.13 -9.40
C PHE A 263 -3.98 -25.23 -10.04
N ASP A 264 -4.79 -25.92 -9.21
CA ASP A 264 -5.82 -26.88 -9.65
C ASP A 264 -6.76 -26.30 -10.72
N PHE A 265 -7.09 -25.00 -10.60
CA PHE A 265 -7.97 -24.33 -11.53
C PHE A 265 -7.29 -24.14 -12.88
N PHE A 266 -6.07 -23.61 -12.90
CA PHE A 266 -5.35 -23.40 -14.16
C PHE A 266 -5.07 -24.73 -14.87
N GLU A 267 -4.72 -25.80 -14.17
CA GLU A 267 -4.59 -27.15 -14.76
C GLU A 267 -5.91 -27.68 -15.37
N SER A 268 -7.06 -27.12 -14.99
CA SER A 268 -8.37 -27.52 -15.51
C SER A 268 -8.83 -26.72 -16.73
N ILE A 269 -8.03 -25.76 -17.19
CA ILE A 269 -8.27 -24.96 -18.41
C ILE A 269 -7.09 -25.12 -19.39
N ASP A 270 -7.22 -24.55 -20.59
CA ASP A 270 -6.15 -24.53 -21.59
C ASP A 270 -5.00 -23.64 -21.10
N CYS A 271 -4.03 -24.26 -20.42
CA CYS A 271 -2.79 -23.65 -19.96
C CYS A 271 -1.58 -24.52 -20.31
N TRP A 272 -0.40 -23.92 -20.20
CA TRP A 272 0.87 -24.62 -20.33
C TRP A 272 1.69 -24.41 -19.06
N ASN A 273 1.85 -25.50 -18.28
CA ASN A 273 2.78 -25.55 -17.17
C ASN A 273 4.18 -25.88 -17.72
N SER A 274 5.13 -24.98 -17.51
CA SER A 274 6.49 -25.07 -18.02
C SER A 274 7.50 -24.88 -16.91
N ASP A 275 8.60 -25.63 -16.98
CA ASP A 275 9.80 -25.31 -16.18
C ASP A 275 10.29 -23.89 -16.55
N TRP A 276 11.04 -23.22 -15.68
CA TRP A 276 11.66 -21.93 -16.03
C TRP A 276 12.57 -22.03 -17.25
N LYS A 277 13.06 -23.25 -17.55
CA LYS A 277 13.87 -23.58 -18.71
C LYS A 277 13.08 -24.30 -19.81
N PHE A 278 12.65 -23.56 -20.83
CA PHE A 278 11.97 -24.09 -22.02
C PHE A 278 12.60 -23.56 -23.31
N ASP A 279 12.49 -24.34 -24.38
CA ASP A 279 12.99 -23.99 -25.70
C ASP A 279 11.89 -23.36 -26.59
N PRO A 280 12.26 -22.73 -27.71
CA PRO A 280 11.29 -22.15 -28.63
C PRO A 280 10.30 -23.17 -29.19
N GLU A 281 10.75 -24.40 -29.46
CA GLU A 281 9.93 -25.47 -30.02
C GLU A 281 8.79 -25.89 -29.08
N ASP A 282 9.06 -25.99 -27.77
CA ASP A 282 8.06 -26.20 -26.73
C ASP A 282 7.03 -25.05 -26.75
N ALA A 283 7.50 -23.80 -26.75
CA ALA A 283 6.62 -22.63 -26.77
C ALA A 283 5.73 -22.58 -28.02
N GLU A 284 6.30 -22.80 -29.20
CA GLU A 284 5.55 -22.88 -30.46
C GLU A 284 4.50 -23.99 -30.40
N TYR A 285 4.85 -25.19 -29.92
CA TYR A 285 3.94 -26.32 -29.80
C TYR A 285 2.78 -26.03 -28.85
N PHE A 286 3.07 -25.72 -27.58
CA PHE A 286 2.03 -25.56 -26.56
C PHE A 286 1.14 -24.34 -26.81
N ILE A 287 1.70 -23.22 -27.29
CA ILE A 287 0.91 -22.05 -27.62
C ILE A 287 0.04 -22.31 -28.85
N SER A 288 0.56 -23.03 -29.85
CA SER A 288 -0.23 -23.41 -31.03
C SER A 288 -1.44 -24.26 -30.66
N GLU A 289 -1.26 -25.24 -29.77
CA GLU A 289 -2.34 -26.06 -29.23
C GLU A 289 -3.35 -25.20 -28.47
N MET A 290 -2.88 -24.32 -27.58
CA MET A 290 -3.75 -23.41 -26.83
C MET A 290 -4.62 -22.57 -27.76
N ILE A 291 -4.08 -22.01 -28.85
CA ILE A 291 -4.83 -21.11 -29.75
C ILE A 291 -5.53 -21.84 -30.92
N GLY A 292 -5.32 -23.15 -31.07
CA GLY A 292 -5.85 -23.98 -32.14
C GLY A 292 -5.31 -23.62 -33.54
N LYS A 293 -4.13 -23.01 -33.62
CA LYS A 293 -3.48 -22.57 -34.87
C LYS A 293 -1.97 -22.65 -34.74
N ALA A 294 -1.28 -22.98 -35.83
CA ALA A 294 0.17 -22.93 -35.86
C ALA A 294 0.68 -21.50 -35.60
N LEU A 295 1.47 -21.35 -34.55
CA LEU A 295 2.23 -20.18 -34.19
C LEU A 295 3.71 -20.50 -34.44
N ASN A 296 4.36 -19.69 -35.28
CA ASN A 296 5.80 -19.71 -35.44
C ASN A 296 6.32 -18.29 -35.32
N PHE A 297 7.53 -18.11 -34.79
CA PHE A 297 8.13 -16.79 -34.64
C PHE A 297 9.64 -16.81 -34.92
N GLU A 298 10.17 -15.70 -35.41
CA GLU A 298 11.60 -15.56 -35.64
C GLU A 298 12.27 -15.09 -34.35
N TYR A 299 13.32 -15.79 -33.94
CA TYR A 299 14.13 -15.49 -32.76
C TYR A 299 15.62 -15.66 -33.09
N PRO A 300 16.53 -14.94 -32.41
CA PRO A 300 17.97 -15.17 -32.54
C PRO A 300 18.34 -16.60 -32.12
N GLU A 301 19.37 -17.17 -32.76
CA GLU A 301 19.95 -18.44 -32.29
C GLU A 301 20.37 -18.33 -30.82
N GLU A 302 20.24 -19.44 -30.07
CA GLU A 302 20.51 -19.51 -28.63
C GLU A 302 19.56 -18.71 -27.71
N THR A 303 18.39 -18.28 -28.20
CA THR A 303 17.33 -17.69 -27.35
C THR A 303 16.49 -18.80 -26.69
N TYR A 304 16.24 -18.69 -25.38
CA TYR A 304 15.44 -19.65 -24.60
C TYR A 304 14.72 -18.97 -23.43
N SER A 305 13.76 -19.65 -22.80
CA SER A 305 13.06 -19.18 -21.60
C SER A 305 12.47 -17.78 -21.74
N HIS A 306 12.67 -16.90 -20.75
CA HIS A 306 12.09 -15.55 -20.68
C HIS A 306 12.58 -14.64 -21.81
N ASP A 307 13.74 -14.89 -22.41
CA ASP A 307 14.22 -14.13 -23.55
C ASP A 307 13.34 -14.34 -24.79
N LEU A 308 12.49 -15.37 -24.81
CA LEU A 308 11.53 -15.62 -25.89
C LEU A 308 10.28 -14.74 -25.81
N PHE A 309 9.95 -14.15 -24.65
CA PHE A 309 8.69 -13.44 -24.45
C PHE A 309 8.44 -12.32 -25.48
N PRO A 310 9.40 -11.44 -25.81
CA PRO A 310 9.15 -10.38 -26.80
C PRO A 310 8.78 -10.93 -28.19
N TYR A 311 9.36 -12.06 -28.59
CA TYR A 311 9.11 -12.69 -29.89
C TYR A 311 7.76 -13.40 -29.91
N ILE A 312 7.42 -14.10 -28.83
CA ILE A 312 6.10 -14.73 -28.64
C ILE A 312 5.00 -13.65 -28.65
N GLN A 313 5.16 -12.58 -27.88
CA GLN A 313 4.18 -11.48 -27.82
C GLN A 313 4.01 -10.79 -29.18
N SER A 314 5.11 -10.59 -29.92
CA SER A 314 5.06 -10.05 -31.30
C SER A 314 4.25 -10.95 -32.25
N ALA A 315 4.40 -12.26 -32.11
CA ALA A 315 3.68 -13.23 -32.94
C ALA A 315 2.20 -13.35 -32.56
N LEU A 316 1.89 -13.44 -31.27
CA LEU A 316 0.52 -13.44 -30.75
C LEU A 316 -0.23 -12.14 -31.04
N GLY A 317 0.47 -11.01 -31.04
CA GLY A 317 -0.08 -9.70 -31.39
C GLY A 317 -0.69 -9.65 -32.79
N LYS A 318 -0.25 -10.50 -33.74
CA LYS A 318 -0.85 -10.62 -35.08
C LYS A 318 -2.27 -11.22 -35.06
N TYR A 319 -2.64 -11.85 -33.95
CA TYR A 319 -3.94 -12.48 -33.72
C TYR A 319 -4.77 -11.74 -32.67
N ASP A 320 -4.35 -10.55 -32.25
CA ASP A 320 -4.94 -9.82 -31.11
C ASP A 320 -4.96 -10.66 -29.82
N LEU A 321 -3.91 -11.47 -29.62
CA LEU A 321 -3.70 -12.32 -28.45
C LEU A 321 -2.48 -11.86 -27.65
N GLU A 322 -2.43 -12.27 -26.40
CA GLU A 322 -1.33 -11.96 -25.48
C GLU A 322 -1.04 -13.15 -24.56
N LEU A 323 0.26 -13.45 -24.36
CA LEU A 323 0.69 -14.46 -23.40
C LEU A 323 0.71 -13.84 -22.00
N MET A 324 0.14 -14.55 -21.04
CA MET A 324 0.13 -14.18 -19.63
C MET A 324 0.53 -15.41 -18.79
N THR A 325 0.91 -15.20 -17.54
CA THR A 325 1.19 -16.30 -16.60
C THR A 325 0.47 -16.09 -15.28
N TYR A 326 0.04 -17.17 -14.65
CA TYR A 326 -0.28 -17.17 -13.22
C TYR A 326 1.02 -17.12 -12.40
N ASP A 327 1.04 -16.38 -11.28
CA ASP A 327 2.18 -16.39 -10.35
C ASP A 327 2.14 -17.65 -9.49
N THR A 328 3.04 -18.58 -9.78
CA THR A 328 3.17 -19.84 -9.06
C THR A 328 3.93 -19.71 -7.75
N HIS A 329 4.60 -18.57 -7.52
CA HIS A 329 5.62 -18.37 -6.49
C HIS A 329 6.75 -19.42 -6.49
N GLY A 330 6.97 -20.08 -7.64
CA GLY A 330 7.99 -21.11 -7.83
C GLY A 330 8.85 -20.86 -9.07
N ASP A 331 9.79 -21.77 -9.32
CA ASP A 331 10.69 -21.73 -10.48
C ASP A 331 10.03 -22.33 -11.73
N ASN A 332 8.73 -22.08 -11.93
CA ASN A 332 7.97 -22.60 -13.07
C ASN A 332 6.92 -21.58 -13.51
N TYR A 333 6.55 -21.63 -14.78
CA TYR A 333 5.51 -20.78 -15.37
C TYR A 333 4.23 -21.57 -15.57
N LEU A 334 3.10 -20.88 -15.42
CA LEU A 334 1.79 -21.43 -15.74
C LEU A 334 1.11 -20.49 -16.73
N PHE A 335 1.45 -20.69 -18.00
CA PHE A 335 1.07 -19.81 -19.09
C PHE A 335 -0.37 -20.03 -19.53
N PHE A 336 -1.04 -18.94 -19.89
CA PHE A 336 -2.29 -18.96 -20.62
C PHE A 336 -2.29 -17.83 -21.66
N VAL A 337 -3.14 -17.95 -22.68
CA VAL A 337 -3.26 -16.93 -23.73
C VAL A 337 -4.60 -16.22 -23.59
N ALA A 338 -4.58 -14.89 -23.53
CA ALA A 338 -5.76 -14.04 -23.43
C ALA A 338 -6.03 -13.29 -24.73
N ASN A 339 -7.27 -12.82 -24.93
CA ASN A 339 -7.51 -11.80 -25.96
C ASN A 339 -6.93 -10.47 -25.47
N LYS A 340 -6.22 -9.76 -26.33
CA LYS A 340 -5.55 -8.50 -25.99
C LYS A 340 -6.50 -7.44 -25.43
N LYS A 341 -7.73 -7.38 -25.95
CA LYS A 341 -8.79 -6.48 -25.47
C LYS A 341 -9.25 -6.77 -24.03
N ASP A 342 -9.03 -7.99 -23.54
CA ASP A 342 -9.53 -8.48 -22.25
C ASP A 342 -8.44 -8.42 -21.16
N VAL A 343 -7.17 -8.20 -21.52
CA VAL A 343 -6.01 -8.19 -20.60
C VAL A 343 -6.21 -7.25 -19.41
N ASN A 344 -6.61 -6.00 -19.65
CA ASN A 344 -6.84 -5.04 -18.57
C ASN A 344 -7.91 -5.52 -17.60
N ARG A 345 -8.99 -6.13 -18.13
CA ARG A 345 -10.08 -6.65 -17.29
C ARG A 345 -9.66 -7.89 -16.50
N ILE A 346 -8.81 -8.74 -17.09
CA ILE A 346 -8.22 -9.88 -16.40
C ILE A 346 -7.35 -9.40 -15.23
N LEU A 347 -6.53 -8.36 -15.41
CA LEU A 347 -5.71 -7.77 -14.35
C LEU A 347 -6.55 -7.16 -13.23
N GLU A 348 -7.61 -6.41 -13.56
CA GLU A 348 -8.56 -5.91 -12.56
C GLU A 348 -9.22 -7.04 -11.76
N LEU A 349 -9.69 -8.09 -12.45
CA LEU A 349 -10.32 -9.24 -11.80
C LEU A 349 -9.33 -10.07 -10.99
N SER A 350 -8.05 -10.13 -11.39
CA SER A 350 -6.97 -10.74 -10.62
C SER A 350 -6.81 -10.07 -9.26
N GLU A 351 -6.80 -8.73 -9.22
CA GLU A 351 -6.72 -7.97 -7.96
C GLU A 351 -7.94 -8.19 -7.05
N LEU A 352 -9.13 -8.29 -7.65
CA LEU A 352 -10.38 -8.55 -6.93
C LEU A 352 -10.43 -9.97 -6.39
N THR A 353 -10.08 -10.97 -7.22
CA THR A 353 -10.18 -12.39 -6.88
C THR A 353 -8.99 -12.93 -6.09
N LYS A 354 -7.90 -12.16 -5.97
CA LYS A 354 -6.61 -12.59 -5.39
C LYS A 354 -5.95 -13.75 -6.14
N ILE A 355 -6.27 -13.92 -7.41
CA ILE A 355 -5.60 -14.87 -8.31
C ILE A 355 -4.55 -14.08 -9.07
N GLU A 356 -3.30 -14.08 -8.61
CA GLU A 356 -2.22 -13.25 -9.17
C GLU A 356 -1.83 -13.71 -10.59
N VAL A 357 -1.99 -12.81 -11.57
CA VAL A 357 -1.57 -13.06 -12.95
C VAL A 357 -0.71 -11.91 -13.45
N ASN A 358 0.35 -12.26 -14.18
CA ASN A 358 1.33 -11.32 -14.69
C ASN A 358 1.21 -11.20 -16.21
N GLN A 359 1.30 -9.95 -16.67
CA GLN A 359 1.55 -9.62 -18.06
C GLN A 359 3.06 -9.77 -18.33
N LEU A 360 3.43 -10.48 -19.40
CA LEU A 360 4.81 -10.85 -19.74
C LEU A 360 5.48 -9.93 -20.75
#